data_AF-A0A1Q3LJ73-F1
#
_entry.id   AF-A0A1Q3LJ73-F1
#
_cell.length_a   1.000
_cell.length_b   1.000
_cell.length_c   1.000
_cell.angle_alpha   90.00
_cell.angle_beta   90.00
_cell.angle_gamma   90.00
#
_symmetry.space_group_name_H-M   'P 1'
#
loop_
_entity.id
_entity.type
_entity.pdbx_description
1 polymer ?
#
loop_
_entity_poly.entity_id
_entity_poly.type
_entity_poly.pdbx_seq_one_letter_code
_entity_poly.pdbx_strand_id
1 'polypeptide(L)' 'MSTLVAFTTITTTLPSRDEDRPRLLRNVAERDQQLADYGRAGYHLANTVTATGAELVTVVDTLTKDAE' A
#
# COMPACT_ATOMS: atom_id res chain seq x y z
N MET A 1 16.89 -23.06 9.78
CA MET A 1 17.57 -21.94 9.10
C MET A 1 16.61 -20.77 9.11
N SER A 2 17.00 -19.59 9.57
CA SER A 2 16.17 -18.38 9.49
C SER A 2 16.45 -17.72 8.14
N THR A 3 15.48 -17.71 7.24
CA THR A 3 15.58 -16.95 5.98
C THR A 3 15.54 -15.47 6.33
N LEU A 4 16.49 -14.69 5.80
CA LEU A 4 16.41 -13.23 5.89
C LEU A 4 15.29 -12.76 4.97
N VAL A 5 14.48 -11.81 5.42
CA VAL A 5 13.35 -11.26 4.65
C VAL A 5 13.55 -9.75 4.55
N ALA A 6 13.54 -9.21 3.34
CA ALA A 6 13.44 -7.78 3.12
C ALA A 6 11.98 -7.35 3.26
N PHE A 7 11.72 -6.22 3.92
CA PHE A 7 10.38 -5.65 4.04
C PHE A 7 10.36 -4.18 3.67
N THR A 8 9.21 -3.72 3.19
CA THR A 8 8.93 -2.31 2.89
C THR A 8 7.45 -2.01 3.13
N THR A 9 7.09 -0.73 3.15
CA THR A 9 5.69 -0.31 3.28
C THR A 9 5.28 0.67 2.18
N ILE A 10 4.05 0.53 1.70
CA ILE A 10 3.36 1.55 0.93
C ILE A 10 2.33 2.18 1.85
N THR A 11 2.37 3.51 2.00
CA THR A 11 1.37 4.26 2.76
C THR A 11 0.58 5.14 1.82
N THR A 12 -0.73 4.94 1.78
CA THR A 12 -1.65 5.69 0.92
C THR A 12 -2.72 6.36 1.77
N THR A 13 -2.89 7.68 1.61
CA THR A 13 -4.01 8.41 2.23
C THR A 13 -5.12 8.57 1.21
N LEU A 14 -6.32 8.13 1.55
CA LEU A 14 -7.52 8.20 0.74
C LEU A 14 -8.50 9.19 1.38
N PRO A 15 -9.00 10.21 0.67
CA PRO A 15 -10.04 11.07 1.20
C PRO A 15 -11.35 10.27 1.36
N SER A 16 -12.10 10.52 2.44
CA SER A 16 -13.35 9.82 2.72
C SER A 16 -14.60 10.56 2.20
N ARG A 17 -14.48 11.83 1.83
CA ARG A 17 -15.60 12.64 1.33
C ARG A 17 -15.86 12.42 -0.16
N ASP A 18 -17.13 12.43 -0.54
CA ASP A 18 -17.56 12.25 -1.93
C ASP A 18 -17.07 13.37 -2.88
N GLU A 19 -16.93 14.59 -2.37
CA GLU A 19 -16.41 15.74 -3.14
C GLU A 19 -14.97 15.51 -3.63
N ASP A 20 -14.21 14.65 -2.95
CA ASP A 20 -12.84 14.31 -3.28
C ASP A 20 -12.72 13.07 -4.20
N ARG A 21 -13.81 12.60 -4.81
CA ARG A 21 -13.81 11.39 -5.63
C ARG A 21 -12.72 11.35 -6.72
N PRO A 22 -12.41 12.44 -7.45
CA PRO A 22 -11.29 12.43 -8.41
C PRO A 22 -9.94 12.17 -7.74
N ARG A 23 -9.70 12.76 -6.56
CA ARG A 23 -8.48 12.57 -5.78
C ARG A 23 -8.42 11.16 -5.20
N LEU A 24 -9.54 10.63 -4.73
CA LEU A 24 -9.67 9.24 -4.28
C LEU A 24 -9.24 8.27 -5.38
N LEU A 25 -9.82 8.39 -6.58
CA LEU A 25 -9.51 7.51 -7.71
C LEU A 25 -8.04 7.59 -8.13
N ARG A 26 -7.47 8.81 -8.16
CA ARG A 26 -6.04 9.00 -8.44
C ARG A 26 -5.17 8.28 -7.42
N ASN A 27 -5.42 8.47 -6.12
CA ASN A 27 -4.63 7.86 -5.06
C ASN A 27 -4.75 6.32 -5.05
N VAL A 28 -5.92 5.78 -5.40
CA VAL A 28 -6.12 4.34 -5.57
C VAL A 28 -5.32 3.82 -6.77
N ALA A 29 -5.34 4.51 -7.91
CA ALA A 29 -4.57 4.13 -9.08
C ALA A 29 -3.05 4.19 -8.84
N GLU A 30 -2.57 5.22 -8.13
CA GLU A 30 -1.17 5.33 -7.71
C GLU A 30 -0.76 4.16 -6.80
N ARG A 31 -1.61 3.79 -5.83
CA ARG A 31 -1.37 2.64 -4.95
C ARG A 31 -1.32 1.33 -5.72
N ASP A 32 -2.24 1.12 -6.66
CA ASP A 32 -2.29 -0.09 -7.51
C ASP A 32 -1.00 -0.21 -8.35
N GLN A 33 -0.57 0.90 -8.96
CA GLN A 33 0.67 0.93 -9.73
C GLN A 33 1.89 0.62 -8.84
N GLN A 34 1.98 1.21 -7.64
CA GLN A 34 3.07 0.93 -6.70
C GLN A 34 3.10 -0.55 -6.29
N LEU A 35 1.95 -1.14 -5.96
CA LEU A 35 1.85 -2.56 -5.63
C LEU A 35 2.31 -3.44 -6.80
N ALA A 36 1.92 -3.10 -8.04
CA ALA A 36 2.37 -3.81 -9.23
C ALA A 36 3.88 -3.68 -9.45
N ASP A 37 4.46 -2.49 -9.25
CA ASP A 37 5.90 -2.25 -9.39
C ASP A 37 6.72 -3.04 -8.36
N TYR A 38 6.28 -3.07 -7.11
CA TYR A 38 6.91 -3.91 -6.08
C TYR A 38 6.72 -5.40 -6.37
N GLY A 39 5.56 -5.81 -6.89
CA GLY A 39 5.32 -7.18 -7.36
C GLY A 39 6.32 -7.61 -8.44
N ARG A 40 6.59 -6.74 -9.42
CA ARG A 40 7.62 -6.97 -10.45
C ARG A 40 9.04 -7.05 -9.87
N ALA A 41 9.31 -6.36 -8.76
CA ALA A 41 10.58 -6.42 -8.03
C ALA A 41 10.73 -7.67 -7.13
N GLY A 42 9.70 -8.53 -7.08
CA GLY A 42 9.68 -9.77 -6.31
C GLY A 42 9.16 -9.61 -4.87
N TYR A 43 8.54 -8.49 -4.53
CA TYR A 43 7.85 -8.34 -3.26
C TYR A 43 6.44 -8.92 -3.32
N HIS A 44 5.98 -9.44 -2.19
CA HIS A 44 4.63 -9.94 -1.99
C HIS A 44 3.94 -9.14 -0.89
N LEU A 45 2.64 -8.87 -1.05
CA LEU A 45 1.83 -8.22 -0.02
C LEU A 45 1.66 -9.17 1.17
N ALA A 46 2.24 -8.81 2.30
CA ALA A 46 2.19 -9.61 3.53
C ALA A 46 1.02 -9.20 4.43
N ASN A 47 0.71 -7.90 4.49
CA ASN A 47 -0.36 -7.38 5.33
C ASN A 47 -0.87 -6.03 4.80
N THR A 48 -2.16 -5.75 5.02
CA THR A 48 -2.75 -4.42 4.78
C THR A 48 -3.45 -3.97 6.05
N VAL A 49 -3.04 -2.82 6.59
CA VAL A 49 -3.69 -2.16 7.72
C VAL A 49 -4.43 -0.93 7.22
N THR A 50 -5.69 -0.78 7.63
CA THR A 50 -6.47 0.41 7.34
C THR A 50 -6.79 1.15 8.64
N ALA A 51 -6.38 2.41 8.71
CA ALA A 51 -6.70 3.32 9.81
C ALA A 51 -7.68 4.38 9.33
N THR A 52 -8.87 4.42 9.94
CA THR A 52 -9.92 5.38 9.57
C THR A 52 -9.82 6.62 10.46
N GLY A 53 -9.66 7.79 9.85
CA GLY A 53 -9.86 9.10 10.49
C GLY A 53 -11.19 9.71 10.05
N ALA A 54 -11.54 10.87 10.60
CA ALA A 54 -12.79 11.57 10.27
C ALA A 54 -12.88 11.96 8.77
N GLU A 55 -11.76 12.36 8.18
CA GLU A 55 -11.71 12.94 6.82
C GLU A 55 -10.86 12.16 5.83
N LEU A 56 -10.04 11.25 6.35
CA LEU A 56 -9.03 10.52 5.60
C LEU A 56 -8.97 9.09 6.11
N VAL A 57 -8.79 8.15 5.19
CA VAL A 57 -8.46 6.76 5.46
C VAL A 57 -7.00 6.55 5.07
N THR A 58 -6.18 6.07 6.00
CA THR A 58 -4.79 5.70 5.70
C THR A 58 -4.71 4.19 5.54
N VAL A 59 -4.19 3.75 4.40
CA VAL A 59 -3.91 2.34 4.13
C VAL A 59 -2.39 2.14 4.16
N VAL A 60 -1.93 1.17 4.94
CA VAL A 60 -0.53 0.79 5.05
C VAL A 60 -0.41 -0.66 4.58
N ASP A 61 0.17 -0.84 3.40
CA ASP A 61 0.53 -2.15 2.87
C ASP A 61 1.96 -2.49 3.30
N THR A 62 2.14 -3.63 3.93
CA THR A 62 3.46 -4.18 4.26
C THR A 62 3.79 -5.26 3.24
N LEU A 63 4.93 -5.09 2.57
CA LEU A 63 5.40 -6.01 1.54
C LEU A 63 6.66 -6.72 2.04
N THR A 64 6.82 -7.98 1.66
CA THR A 64 7.98 -8.81 2.01
C THR A 64 8.56 -9.47 0.76
N LYS A 65 9.88 -9.63 0.72
CA LYS A 65 10.61 -10.39 -0.30
C LYS A 65 11.64 -11.25 0.41
N ASP A 66 11.81 -12.51 -0.03
CA ASP A 66 12.92 -13.34 0.46
C ASP A 66 14.25 -12.66 0.12
N ALA A 67 15.13 -12.52 1.11
CA ALA A 67 16.47 -12.01 0.84
C ALA A 67 17.22 -13.04 -0.03
N GLU A 68 17.89 -12.55 -1.07
CA GLU A 68 18.81 -13.34 -1.89
C GLU A 68 19.98 -13.88 -1.06
#